data_AF-A0A1J8QEF0-F1
#
_entry.id   AF-A0A1J8QEF0-F1
#
_cell.length_a   1.000
_cell.length_b   1.000
_cell.length_c   1.000
_cell.angle_alpha   90.00
_cell.angle_beta   90.00
_cell.angle_gamma   90.00
#
_symmetry.space_group_name_H-M   'P 1'
#
loop_
_entity.id
_entity.type
_entity.pdbx_description
1 polymer ?
#
loop_
_entity_poly.entity_id
_entity_poly.type
_entity_poly.pdbx_seq_one_letter_code
_entity_poly.pdbx_strand_id
1 'polypeptide(L)' 'MARHNAAFHAATYMDNNIVGIPQALQKSSHPAKVSHVDFSACTVITGNPNLELDEVGVSEHCHEPDLS' A
#
# COMPACT_ATOMS: atom_id res chain seq x y z
N MET A 1 -20.00 -18.71 15.82
CA MET A 1 -19.48 -18.63 14.43
C MET A 1 -19.18 -17.18 13.99
N ALA A 2 -18.49 -16.35 14.79
CA ALA A 2 -18.25 -14.92 14.45
C ALA A 2 -16.79 -14.59 14.07
N ARG A 3 -15.85 -15.53 14.25
CA ARG A 3 -14.41 -15.29 14.02
C ARG A 3 -13.97 -15.37 12.56
N HIS A 4 -14.83 -15.87 11.66
CA HIS A 4 -14.47 -16.07 10.25
C HIS A 4 -14.70 -14.80 9.41
N ASN A 5 -15.79 -14.06 9.64
CA ASN A 5 -16.12 -12.85 8.86
C ASN A 5 -15.15 -11.69 9.10
N ALA A 6 -14.71 -11.49 10.34
CA ALA A 6 -13.79 -10.41 10.67
C ALA A 6 -12.42 -10.62 10.02
N ALA A 7 -11.86 -11.83 10.11
CA ALA A 7 -10.59 -12.18 9.47
C ALA A 7 -10.67 -12.10 7.95
N PHE A 8 -11.80 -12.53 7.39
CA PHE A 8 -12.09 -12.43 5.96
C PHE A 8 -12.08 -10.98 5.45
N HIS A 9 -12.81 -10.08 6.10
CA HIS A 9 -12.90 -8.68 5.69
C HIS A 9 -11.58 -7.92 5.87
N ALA A 10 -10.79 -8.26 6.89
CA ALA A 10 -9.47 -7.66 7.09
C ALA A 10 -8.48 -8.09 6.00
N ALA A 11 -8.43 -9.38 5.66
CA ALA A 11 -7.53 -9.90 4.64
C ALA A 11 -7.88 -9.35 3.25
N THR A 12 -9.16 -9.42 2.88
CA THR A 12 -9.69 -8.97 1.57
C THR A 12 -9.68 -7.46 1.36
N TYR A 13 -9.53 -6.66 2.43
CA TYR A 13 -9.36 -5.21 2.34
C TYR A 13 -7.97 -4.82 1.82
N MET A 14 -6.94 -5.56 2.22
CA MET A 14 -5.56 -5.34 1.81
C MET A 14 -5.24 -6.06 0.50
N ASP A 15 -5.72 -7.30 0.37
CA ASP A 15 -5.53 -8.12 -0.82
C ASP A 15 -6.77 -9.01 -1.03
N ASN A 16 -7.48 -8.76 -2.12
CA ASN A 16 -8.71 -9.48 -2.48
C ASN A 16 -8.46 -10.66 -3.44
N ASN A 17 -7.19 -11.05 -3.66
CA ASN A 17 -6.79 -12.15 -4.53
C ASN A 17 -6.02 -13.25 -3.78
N ILE A 18 -6.28 -13.40 -2.48
CA ILE A 18 -5.61 -14.39 -1.63
C ILE A 18 -6.07 -15.82 -2.00
N VAL A 19 -5.12 -16.68 -2.35
CA VAL A 19 -5.38 -18.07 -2.73
C VAL A 19 -6.04 -18.83 -1.57
N GLY A 20 -7.17 -19.48 -1.84
CA GLY A 20 -7.92 -20.27 -0.85
C GLY A 20 -8.94 -19.48 -0.02
N ILE A 21 -9.04 -18.16 -0.23
CA ILE A 21 -10.09 -17.30 0.36
C ILE A 21 -11.00 -16.79 -0.78
N PRO A 22 -12.34 -16.84 -0.63
CA PRO A 22 -13.23 -16.32 -1.66
C PRO A 22 -13.08 -14.80 -1.81
N GLN A 23 -13.22 -14.27 -3.02
CA GLN A 23 -13.11 -12.83 -3.22
C GLN A 23 -14.29 -12.09 -2.58
N ALA A 24 -14.00 -11.04 -1.81
CA ALA A 24 -15.02 -10.16 -1.27
C ALA A 24 -15.68 -9.37 -2.40
N LEU A 25 -17.01 -9.32 -2.41
CA LEU A 25 -17.80 -8.56 -3.38
C LEU A 25 -18.44 -7.33 -2.73
N GLN A 26 -18.51 -6.24 -3.47
CA GLN A 26 -19.34 -5.09 -3.16
C GLN A 26 -20.82 -5.44 -3.32
N LYS A 27 -21.72 -4.60 -2.79
CA LYS A 27 -23.18 -4.79 -2.92
C LYS A 27 -23.67 -4.89 -4.37
N SER A 28 -22.88 -4.39 -5.32
CA SER A 28 -23.09 -4.50 -6.76
C SER A 28 -22.61 -5.82 -7.37
N SER A 29 -22.17 -6.79 -6.56
CA SER A 29 -21.60 -8.09 -6.99
C SER A 29 -20.28 -7.99 -7.75
N HIS A 30 -19.59 -6.85 -7.65
CA HIS A 30 -18.25 -6.65 -8.22
C HIS A 30 -17.18 -6.87 -7.13
N PRO A 31 -15.96 -7.33 -7.46
CA PRO A 31 -14.89 -7.49 -6.48
C PRO A 31 -14.59 -6.19 -5.71
N ALA A 32 -14.44 -6.30 -4.40
CA ALA A 32 -14.00 -5.20 -3.55
C ALA A 32 -12.60 -4.76 -3.97
N LYS A 33 -12.46 -3.45 -4.21
CA LYS A 33 -11.19 -2.83 -4.57
C LYS A 33 -10.33 -2.68 -3.32
N VAL A 34 -9.07 -3.09 -3.42
CA VAL A 34 -8.06 -2.95 -2.37
C VAL A 34 -7.25 -1.68 -2.57
N SER A 35 -6.76 -1.10 -1.48
CA SER A 35 -5.87 0.06 -1.52
C SER A 35 -4.43 -0.41 -1.42
N HIS A 36 -3.79 -0.58 -2.57
CA HIS A 36 -2.38 -0.97 -2.63
C HIS A 36 -1.47 0.27 -2.72
N VAL A 37 -0.35 0.26 -2.01
CA VAL A 37 0.70 1.28 -2.13
C VAL A 37 2.05 0.60 -2.34
N ASP A 38 2.50 0.55 -3.60
CA ASP A 38 3.73 -0.16 -4.02
C ASP A 38 4.97 0.74 -4.12
N PHE A 39 4.81 2.01 -4.47
CA PHE A 39 5.92 2.88 -4.87
C PHE A 39 5.94 4.16 -4.06
N SER A 40 5.92 4.04 -2.74
CA SER A 40 6.03 5.20 -1.84
C SER A 40 7.14 4.99 -0.82
N ALA A 41 8.04 5.96 -0.73
CA ALA A 41 9.02 6.04 0.34
C ALA A 41 8.70 7.26 1.23
N CYS A 42 8.75 7.07 2.55
CA CYS A 42 8.50 8.11 3.54
C CYS A 42 9.80 8.37 4.32
N THR A 43 10.34 9.60 4.29
CA THR A 43 11.58 9.97 4.98
C THR A 43 11.46 11.27 5.81
N VAL A 44 12.39 11.50 6.74
CA VAL A 44 12.45 12.68 7.60
C VAL A 44 13.04 13.88 6.85
N ILE A 45 12.40 15.04 6.98
CA ILE A 45 12.81 16.26 6.29
C ILE A 45 13.90 17.02 7.07
N THR A 46 14.91 17.51 6.36
CA THR A 46 15.88 18.48 6.87
C THR A 46 15.90 19.69 5.94
N GLY A 47 15.79 20.90 6.49
CA GLY A 47 15.79 22.13 5.69
C GLY A 47 17.16 22.39 5.06
N ASN A 48 17.20 22.57 3.74
CA ASN A 48 18.42 22.92 3.01
C ASN A 48 18.21 24.29 2.32
N PRO A 49 18.99 25.33 2.67
CA PRO A 49 18.81 26.69 2.14
C PRO A 49 19.33 26.86 0.70
N ASN A 50 20.02 25.85 0.15
CA ASN A 50 20.54 25.85 -1.21
C ASN A 50 19.62 25.11 -2.20
N LEU A 51 18.45 24.62 -1.75
CA LEU A 51 17.41 24.07 -2.61
C LEU A 51 16.47 25.19 -3.04
N GLU A 52 16.07 25.19 -4.32
CA GLU A 52 15.00 26.06 -4.78
C GLU A 52 13.64 25.62 -4.17
N LEU A 53 12.63 26.49 -4.22
CA LEU A 53 11.35 26.26 -3.54
C LEU A 53 10.59 25.02 -4.03
N ASP A 54 10.90 24.56 -5.24
CA ASP A 54 10.30 23.39 -5.88
C ASP A 54 11.15 22.11 -5.77
N GLU A 55 12.32 22.16 -5.12
CA GLU A 55 13.22 21.02 -4.99
C GLU A 55 13.07 20.29 -3.66
N VAL A 56 13.25 18.96 -3.69
CA VAL A 56 13.27 18.10 -2.50
C VAL A 56 14.47 17.17 -2.56
N GLY A 57 15.22 17.06 -1.46
CA GLY A 57 16.31 16.11 -1.34
C GLY A 57 15.77 14.68 -1.17
N VAL A 58 16.10 13.78 -2.11
CA VAL A 58 15.82 12.34 -1.99
C VAL A 58 17.09 11.63 -1.57
N SER A 59 17.02 10.84 -0.50
CA SER A 59 18.14 10.01 -0.08
C SER A 59 18.41 8.91 -1.11
N GLU A 60 19.67 8.68 -1.46
CA GLU A 60 20.08 7.66 -2.45
C GLU A 60 19.64 6.24 -2.06
N HIS A 61 19.48 5.98 -0.76
CA HIS A 61 19.01 4.70 -0.25
C HIS A 61 17.50 4.43 -0.48
N CYS A 62 16.71 5.47 -0.82
CA CYS A 62 15.28 5.33 -1.11
C CYS A 62 15.03 4.85 -2.55
N HIS A 63 16.10 4.68 -3.32
CA HIS A 63 16.05 3.91 -4.55
C HIS A 63 15.91 2.44 -4.14
N GLU A 64 14.79 1.82 -4.46
CA GLU A 64 14.59 0.38 -4.30
C GLU A 64 15.84 -0.34 -4.83
N PRO A 65 16.61 -1.07 -4.01
CA PRO A 65 17.68 -1.89 -4.54
C PRO A 65 17.01 -2.95 -5.41
N ASP A 66 17.36 -2.97 -6.70
CA ASP A 66 16.91 -3.98 -7.66
C ASP A 66 17.06 -5.37 -6.99
N LEU A 67 15.93 -5.98 -6.64
CA LEU A 67 15.85 -7.30 -6.04
C LEU A 67 16.42 -8.31 -7.05
N SER A 68 17.70 -8.70 -6.89
CA SER A 68 18.31 -9.78 -7.67
C SER A 68 17.81 -11.15 -7.23
#